data_AF-A0A523J4D1-F1
#
_entry.id   AF-A0A523J4D1-F1
#
_cell.length_a   1.000
_cell.length_b   1.000
_cell.length_c   1.000
_cell.angle_alpha   90.00
_cell.angle_beta   90.00
_cell.angle_gamma   90.00
#
_symmetry.space_group_name_H-M   'P 1'
#
loop_
_entity.id
_entity.type
_entity.pdbx_description
1 polymer ?
#
loop_
_entity_poly.entity_id
_entity_poly.type
_entity_poly.pdbx_seq_one_letter_code
_entity_poly.pdbx_strand_id
1 'polypeptide(L)'
;ISVKGALGHEIEFGSSDMKALLTMFMHINPGESKFLGSRCNLSEKDLKEKLERGEMTADEYGHQLTELVGPSCEGVNAGAFHIVLANQIKRDEGFVVDVTRDQEVWNQAVVGFSTQMTTPIQGATPGAAEGTVQEVYVKTAMYYIVEVPQSWEAGFNQQSIATKVYEYILELDIEGNILGGRWISNDRPDFMWTQSRPKFTKYFAPLEDLYIEATKHLNSLTWIRTVNRVMGLKEKLKKARAALKFKKLSLRNVRVNSFISNVKTKRRLTKLKRATKKLKIMTGLRKMVKVKAQLDESLLRAVDKGDSGEIISLVLKGADVNGKRFKLPQGSLLNKVIKKGNRAVVLAFMKAGAYLETGLVRSLEVGDGEIIDLFLKRRIGFNYKNTAGENALMIAAKLGNTAMIANILANFSQVNETDNNGRSALTLAILGMGMPPTPERVEIVKMLLAQNIDFSAKDNFNQTARDYADSFRRSPKRSHKKIKKLLKKAKKRARRGV
;
A
#
# COMPACT_ATOMS: atom_id res chain seq x y z
N ILE A 1 43.43 -8.00 3.42
CA ILE A 1 43.92 -9.36 3.77
C ILE A 1 45.23 -9.56 3.03
N SER A 2 46.32 -9.89 3.71
CA SER A 2 47.60 -10.19 3.03
C SER A 2 47.69 -11.69 2.75
N VAL A 3 48.09 -12.05 1.53
CA VAL A 3 48.26 -13.44 1.07
C VAL A 3 49.65 -13.60 0.49
N LYS A 4 50.32 -14.69 0.83
CA LYS A 4 51.64 -15.00 0.29
C LYS A 4 51.50 -15.79 -1.02
N GLY A 5 52.00 -15.22 -2.12
CA GLY A 5 52.02 -15.86 -3.43
C GLY A 5 53.03 -17.01 -3.51
N ALA A 6 52.95 -17.81 -4.58
CA ALA A 6 53.82 -18.98 -4.79
C ALA A 6 55.33 -18.66 -4.84
N LEU A 7 55.68 -17.42 -5.21
CA LEU A 7 57.06 -16.91 -5.23
C LEU A 7 57.45 -16.18 -3.93
N GLY A 8 56.63 -16.27 -2.89
CA GLY A 8 56.92 -15.73 -1.56
C GLY A 8 56.64 -14.24 -1.37
N HIS A 9 56.19 -13.52 -2.40
CA HIS A 9 55.76 -12.13 -2.29
C HIS A 9 54.41 -12.03 -1.56
N GLU A 10 54.22 -10.99 -0.77
CA GLU A 10 52.92 -10.68 -0.15
C GLU A 10 52.06 -9.83 -1.10
N ILE A 11 50.81 -10.23 -1.26
CA ILE A 11 49.78 -9.53 -2.02
C ILE A 11 48.68 -9.10 -1.04
N GLU A 12 48.38 -7.80 -1.01
CA GLU A 12 47.27 -7.28 -0.23
C GLU A 12 45.98 -7.24 -1.05
N PHE A 13 44.90 -7.80 -0.47
CA PHE A 13 43.55 -7.73 -0.99
C PHE A 13 42.71 -6.73 -0.17
N GLY A 14 42.19 -5.70 -0.83
CA GLY A 14 41.19 -4.78 -0.32
C GLY A 14 39.75 -5.27 -0.55
N SER A 15 38.76 -4.49 -0.12
CA SER A 15 37.34 -4.85 -0.27
C SER A 15 36.91 -4.95 -1.74
N SER A 16 37.48 -4.11 -2.61
CA SER A 16 37.20 -4.10 -4.05
C SER A 16 37.75 -5.34 -4.74
N ASP A 17 38.96 -5.78 -4.36
CA ASP A 17 39.59 -6.97 -4.94
C ASP A 17 38.81 -8.24 -4.56
N MET A 18 38.36 -8.32 -3.31
CA MET A 18 37.48 -9.38 -2.84
C MET A 18 36.14 -9.38 -3.58
N LYS A 19 35.50 -8.21 -3.77
CA LYS A 19 34.26 -8.09 -4.56
C LYS A 19 34.49 -8.59 -6.00
N ALA A 20 35.57 -8.16 -6.65
CA ALA A 20 35.90 -8.54 -8.02
C ALA A 20 36.11 -10.05 -8.17
N LEU A 21 36.91 -10.67 -7.30
CA LEU A 21 37.14 -12.13 -7.32
C LEU A 21 35.86 -12.93 -7.09
N LEU A 22 35.02 -12.51 -6.15
CA LEU A 22 33.74 -13.17 -5.87
C LEU A 22 32.77 -13.00 -7.06
N THR A 23 32.72 -11.82 -7.67
CA THR A 23 31.91 -11.59 -8.88
C THR A 23 32.39 -12.47 -10.04
N MET A 24 33.69 -12.57 -10.27
CA MET A 24 34.26 -13.44 -11.30
C MET A 24 33.94 -14.92 -11.02
N PHE A 25 34.08 -15.37 -9.77
CA PHE A 25 33.74 -16.73 -9.37
C PHE A 25 32.27 -17.05 -9.68
N MET A 26 31.35 -16.16 -9.29
CA MET A 26 29.91 -16.35 -9.51
C MET A 26 29.53 -16.30 -10.99
N HIS A 27 30.24 -15.52 -11.81
CA HIS A 27 30.04 -15.49 -13.26
C HIS A 27 30.42 -16.83 -13.92
N ILE A 28 31.53 -17.44 -13.49
CA ILE A 28 32.03 -18.70 -14.06
C ILE A 28 31.28 -19.92 -13.49
N ASN A 29 30.80 -19.82 -12.26
CA ASN A 29 30.10 -20.90 -11.54
C ASN A 29 28.69 -20.45 -11.17
N PRO A 30 27.76 -20.33 -12.13
CA PRO A 30 26.41 -19.89 -11.83
C PRO A 30 25.70 -20.90 -10.91
N GLY A 31 25.18 -20.42 -9.78
CA GLY A 31 24.27 -21.18 -8.93
C GLY A 31 22.83 -21.10 -9.42
N GLU A 32 22.00 -22.04 -8.93
CA GLU A 32 20.55 -22.02 -9.17
C GLU A 32 19.95 -20.78 -8.52
N SER A 33 19.24 -19.98 -9.32
CA SER A 33 18.62 -18.74 -8.87
C SER A 33 17.11 -18.91 -8.78
N LYS A 34 16.52 -18.34 -7.71
CA LYS A 34 15.06 -18.30 -7.50
C LYS A 34 14.64 -16.86 -7.41
N PHE A 35 13.64 -16.49 -8.20
CA PHE A 35 13.11 -15.13 -8.30
C PHE A 35 11.68 -15.09 -7.77
N LEU A 36 11.34 -13.96 -7.16
CA LEU A 36 9.99 -13.59 -6.77
C LEU A 36 9.70 -12.21 -7.38
N GLY A 37 8.64 -12.14 -8.20
CA GLY A 37 8.31 -10.98 -9.02
C GLY A 37 9.02 -10.98 -10.38
N SER A 38 8.40 -10.35 -11.38
CA SER A 38 9.00 -10.11 -12.70
C SER A 38 9.56 -8.69 -12.81
N ARG A 39 10.58 -8.50 -13.66
CA ARG A 39 11.08 -7.16 -13.97
C ARG A 39 10.00 -6.33 -14.67
N CYS A 40 9.88 -5.08 -14.25
CA CYS A 40 9.07 -4.11 -14.96
C CYS A 40 9.99 -3.13 -15.71
N ASN A 41 10.18 -3.33 -17.03
CA ASN A 41 11.07 -2.52 -17.87
C ASN A 41 10.45 -1.15 -18.18
N LEU A 42 10.38 -0.28 -17.17
CA LEU A 42 9.81 1.07 -17.31
C LEU A 42 10.79 2.12 -16.83
N SER A 43 10.98 3.15 -17.66
CA SER A 43 11.57 4.38 -17.16
C SER A 43 10.47 5.24 -16.54
N GLU A 44 10.17 4.99 -15.25
CA GLU A 44 9.31 5.90 -14.47
C GLU A 44 9.87 7.34 -14.51
N LYS A 45 11.20 7.47 -14.63
CA LYS A 45 11.91 8.72 -14.83
C LYS A 45 11.56 9.39 -16.16
N ASP A 46 11.59 8.69 -17.30
CA ASP A 46 11.24 9.28 -18.60
C ASP A 46 9.77 9.66 -18.66
N LEU A 47 8.90 8.84 -18.05
CA LEU A 47 7.47 9.13 -17.94
C LEU A 47 7.23 10.37 -17.06
N LYS A 48 7.98 10.52 -15.96
CA LYS A 48 7.95 11.72 -15.11
C LYS A 48 8.54 12.94 -15.81
N GLU A 49 9.65 12.80 -16.53
CA GLU A 49 10.27 13.90 -17.27
C GLU A 49 9.38 14.36 -18.42
N LYS A 50 8.73 13.45 -19.15
CA LYS A 50 7.73 13.79 -20.17
C LYS A 50 6.53 14.53 -19.58
N LEU A 51 6.07 14.10 -18.41
CA LEU A 51 5.02 14.79 -17.65
C LEU A 51 5.47 16.19 -17.19
N GLU A 52 6.70 16.32 -16.71
CA GLU A 52 7.29 17.59 -16.25
C GLU A 52 7.59 18.57 -17.40
N ARG A 53 7.97 18.06 -18.58
CA ARG A 53 8.18 18.85 -19.81
C ARG A 53 6.88 19.19 -20.54
N GLY A 54 5.74 18.67 -20.10
CA GLY A 54 4.43 18.89 -20.74
C GLY A 54 4.26 18.14 -22.08
N GLU A 55 5.15 17.20 -22.39
CA GLU A 55 5.09 16.32 -23.57
C GLU A 55 4.06 15.19 -23.41
N MET A 56 3.57 15.02 -22.18
CA MET A 56 2.60 14.01 -21.79
C MET A 56 1.62 14.61 -20.80
N THR A 57 0.34 14.35 -21.00
CA THR A 57 -0.71 14.74 -20.05
C THR A 57 -0.69 13.83 -18.82
N ALA A 58 -1.22 14.33 -17.70
CA ALA A 58 -1.38 13.52 -16.49
C ALA A 58 -2.28 12.29 -16.71
N ASP A 59 -3.20 12.36 -17.68
CA ASP A 59 -4.07 11.26 -18.09
C ASP A 59 -3.33 10.22 -18.94
N GLU A 60 -2.44 10.63 -19.86
CA GLU A 60 -1.57 9.71 -20.60
C GLU A 60 -0.55 9.02 -19.67
N TYR A 61 0.04 9.76 -18.71
CA TYR A 61 0.86 9.20 -17.63
C TYR A 61 0.04 8.26 -16.73
N GLY A 62 -1.21 8.64 -16.47
CA GLY A 62 -2.30 7.84 -15.90
C GLY A 62 -2.43 6.46 -16.53
N HIS A 63 -2.73 6.48 -17.82
CA HIS A 63 -3.08 5.35 -18.66
C HIS A 63 -1.91 4.42 -18.88
N GLN A 64 -0.74 4.96 -19.21
CA GLN A 64 0.47 4.15 -19.39
C GLN A 64 0.76 3.36 -18.12
N LEU A 65 0.81 3.99 -16.94
CA LEU A 65 1.00 3.26 -15.67
C LEU A 65 -0.07 2.20 -15.36
N THR A 66 -1.24 2.22 -16.01
CA THR A 66 -2.35 1.28 -15.78
C THR A 66 -2.40 0.16 -16.83
N GLU A 67 -2.19 0.46 -18.11
CA GLU A 67 -1.95 -0.52 -19.18
C GLU A 67 -0.65 -1.31 -18.96
N LEU A 68 0.32 -0.69 -18.28
CA LEU A 68 1.58 -1.30 -17.87
C LEU A 68 1.47 -2.27 -16.68
N VAL A 69 0.30 -2.37 -16.03
CA VAL A 69 -0.01 -3.40 -15.01
C VAL A 69 -0.78 -4.56 -15.67
N GLY A 70 -0.46 -4.85 -16.94
CA GLY A 70 -0.76 -6.14 -17.54
C GLY A 70 0.03 -7.27 -16.87
N PRO A 71 -0.19 -8.54 -17.30
CA PRO A 71 0.43 -9.74 -16.72
C PRO A 71 1.97 -9.72 -16.65
N SER A 72 2.63 -8.80 -17.35
CA SER A 72 4.09 -8.70 -17.45
C SER A 72 4.78 -7.88 -16.35
N CYS A 73 4.04 -7.12 -15.52
CA CYS A 73 4.58 -6.32 -14.40
C CYS A 73 3.95 -6.69 -13.04
N GLU A 74 3.65 -7.97 -12.82
CA GLU A 74 3.30 -8.51 -11.50
C GLU A 74 4.52 -8.46 -10.57
N GLY A 75 4.76 -7.30 -9.97
CA GLY A 75 5.78 -7.12 -8.93
C GLY A 75 5.50 -7.99 -7.71
N VAL A 76 6.43 -8.02 -6.75
CA VAL A 76 6.36 -8.87 -5.56
C VAL A 76 5.02 -8.72 -4.82
N ASN A 77 4.30 -9.81 -4.56
CA ASN A 77 3.10 -9.80 -3.70
C ASN A 77 3.48 -9.44 -2.24
N ALA A 78 2.67 -8.63 -1.55
CA ALA A 78 3.02 -8.12 -0.22
C ALA A 78 3.07 -9.24 0.85
N GLY A 79 2.21 -10.24 0.74
CA GLY A 79 2.23 -11.44 1.58
C GLY A 79 3.50 -12.26 1.34
N ALA A 80 3.84 -12.50 0.07
CA ALA A 80 5.08 -13.20 -0.28
C ALA A 80 6.33 -12.46 0.20
N PHE A 81 6.39 -11.13 0.04
CA PHE A 81 7.44 -10.28 0.62
C PHE A 81 7.58 -10.46 2.13
N HIS A 82 6.45 -10.45 2.85
CA HIS A 82 6.43 -10.63 4.29
C HIS A 82 6.97 -12.01 4.70
N ILE A 83 6.52 -13.06 4.01
CA ILE A 83 6.96 -14.44 4.25
C ILE A 83 8.46 -14.56 4.00
N VAL A 84 8.99 -14.05 2.88
CA VAL A 84 10.42 -14.11 2.57
C VAL A 84 11.25 -13.38 3.63
N LEU A 85 10.84 -12.18 4.05
CA LEU A 85 11.52 -11.47 5.13
C LEU A 85 11.51 -12.27 6.43
N ALA A 86 10.34 -12.78 6.82
CA ALA A 86 10.16 -13.47 8.10
C ALA A 86 10.83 -14.86 8.12
N ASN A 87 10.90 -15.56 6.99
CA ASN A 87 11.46 -16.90 6.93
C ASN A 87 12.95 -16.90 6.63
N GLN A 88 13.45 -16.03 5.74
CA GLN A 88 14.86 -16.07 5.38
C GLN A 88 15.72 -15.33 6.39
N ILE A 89 15.48 -14.02 6.58
CA ILE A 89 16.32 -13.19 7.46
C ILE A 89 16.26 -13.66 8.92
N LYS A 90 15.12 -14.19 9.36
CA LYS A 90 14.99 -14.75 10.72
C LYS A 90 15.72 -16.09 10.89
N ARG A 91 15.97 -16.81 9.81
CA ARG A 91 16.75 -18.07 9.77
C ARG A 91 18.21 -17.84 9.38
N ASP A 92 18.67 -16.59 9.39
CA ASP A 92 20.01 -16.18 8.94
C ASP A 92 20.31 -16.55 7.46
N GLU A 93 19.26 -16.68 6.64
CA GLU A 93 19.36 -16.82 5.18
C GLU A 93 19.19 -15.43 4.53
N GLY A 94 20.20 -15.01 3.76
CA GLY A 94 20.18 -13.73 3.06
C GLY A 94 19.51 -13.82 1.69
N PHE A 95 18.88 -12.74 1.26
CA PHE A 95 18.39 -12.55 -0.10
C PHE A 95 18.71 -11.17 -0.64
N VAL A 96 18.57 -11.04 -1.94
CA VAL A 96 18.80 -9.81 -2.69
C VAL A 96 17.45 -9.23 -3.11
N VAL A 97 17.33 -7.91 -3.04
CA VAL A 97 16.14 -7.17 -3.46
C VAL A 97 16.55 -6.04 -4.39
N ASP A 98 15.70 -5.78 -5.37
CA ASP A 98 15.68 -4.50 -6.05
C ASP A 98 14.59 -3.62 -5.44
N VAL A 99 15.00 -2.53 -4.79
CA VAL A 99 14.08 -1.60 -4.11
C VAL A 99 13.51 -0.53 -5.03
N THR A 100 14.02 -0.41 -6.25
CA THR A 100 13.55 0.54 -7.28
C THR A 100 12.95 -0.22 -8.46
N ARG A 101 12.00 0.41 -9.15
CA ARG A 101 11.26 -0.19 -10.28
C ARG A 101 11.59 0.51 -11.59
N ASP A 102 12.84 0.89 -11.76
CA ASP A 102 13.37 1.64 -12.89
C ASP A 102 14.16 0.74 -13.85
N GLN A 103 14.76 1.34 -14.88
CA GLN A 103 15.54 0.58 -15.87
C GLN A 103 16.83 0.00 -15.27
N GLU A 104 17.41 0.72 -14.30
CA GLU A 104 18.61 0.29 -13.60
C GLU A 104 18.25 -0.85 -12.65
N VAL A 105 19.10 -1.88 -12.62
CA VAL A 105 18.91 -3.03 -11.73
C VAL A 105 19.89 -2.93 -10.58
N TRP A 106 19.36 -2.93 -9.37
CA TRP A 106 20.17 -2.88 -8.15
C TRP A 106 20.05 -4.17 -7.35
N ASN A 107 21.19 -4.79 -7.07
CA ASN A 107 21.28 -6.00 -6.27
C ASN A 107 21.62 -5.67 -4.82
N GLN A 108 20.61 -5.40 -4.00
CA GLN A 108 20.81 -4.96 -2.62
C GLN A 108 20.58 -6.12 -1.65
N ALA A 109 21.62 -6.48 -0.91
CA ALA A 109 21.51 -7.52 0.11
C ALA A 109 20.67 -7.01 1.30
N VAL A 110 19.62 -7.75 1.67
CA VAL A 110 18.81 -7.44 2.86
C VAL A 110 19.51 -7.99 4.10
N VAL A 111 19.64 -7.15 5.13
CA VAL A 111 20.40 -7.47 6.36
C VAL A 111 19.55 -7.44 7.63
N GLY A 112 18.29 -7.03 7.52
CA GLY A 112 17.39 -6.99 8.67
C GLY A 112 16.07 -6.33 8.36
N PHE A 113 15.14 -6.46 9.30
CA PHE A 113 13.88 -5.74 9.26
C PHE A 113 13.33 -5.49 10.67
N SER A 114 12.39 -4.55 10.76
CA SER A 114 11.56 -4.35 11.96
C SER A 114 10.13 -4.10 11.53
N THR A 115 9.20 -4.79 12.18
CA THR A 115 7.78 -4.76 11.79
C THR A 115 6.91 -4.30 12.95
N GLN A 116 5.92 -3.47 12.61
CA GLN A 116 4.82 -3.08 13.49
C GLN A 116 3.52 -3.54 12.84
N MET A 117 2.63 -4.14 13.64
CA MET A 117 1.36 -4.68 13.17
C MET A 117 0.21 -4.17 14.02
N THR A 118 -0.96 -4.02 13.43
CA THR A 118 -2.20 -3.81 14.17
C THR A 118 -2.77 -5.14 14.68
N THR A 119 -3.78 -5.07 15.54
CA THR A 119 -4.65 -6.22 15.79
C THR A 119 -5.33 -6.64 14.47
N PRO A 120 -5.51 -7.95 14.22
CA PRO A 120 -6.27 -8.43 13.08
C PRO A 120 -7.69 -7.86 13.07
N ILE A 121 -8.13 -7.44 11.88
CA ILE A 121 -9.47 -6.96 11.60
C ILE A 121 -10.22 -8.12 10.96
N GLN A 122 -11.42 -8.43 11.46
CA GLN A 122 -12.24 -9.50 10.90
C GLN A 122 -12.88 -9.06 9.57
N GLY A 123 -13.00 -10.00 8.65
CA GLY A 123 -13.48 -9.82 7.29
C GLY A 123 -12.36 -9.65 6.27
N ALA A 124 -12.72 -9.81 5.00
CA ALA A 124 -11.84 -9.58 3.86
C ALA A 124 -12.24 -8.29 3.14
N THR A 125 -11.26 -7.45 2.84
CA THR A 125 -11.45 -6.34 1.93
C THR A 125 -11.47 -6.84 0.48
N PRO A 126 -12.20 -6.18 -0.42
CA PRO A 126 -12.34 -6.74 -1.76
C PRO A 126 -11.04 -6.70 -2.56
N GLY A 127 -10.81 -7.76 -3.33
CA GLY A 127 -9.53 -8.02 -3.97
C GLY A 127 -8.53 -8.77 -3.08
N ALA A 128 -8.86 -9.07 -1.82
CA ALA A 128 -8.08 -9.98 -1.00
C ALA A 128 -8.07 -11.40 -1.57
N ALA A 129 -7.02 -12.16 -1.24
CA ALA A 129 -6.88 -13.56 -1.62
C ALA A 129 -8.12 -14.38 -1.23
N GLU A 130 -8.50 -15.32 -2.10
CA GLU A 130 -9.63 -16.22 -1.84
C GLU A 130 -9.40 -17.00 -0.54
N GLY A 131 -10.41 -17.04 0.33
CA GLY A 131 -10.33 -17.65 1.65
C GLY A 131 -9.91 -16.69 2.78
N THR A 132 -9.63 -15.42 2.48
CA THR A 132 -9.33 -14.42 3.51
C THR A 132 -10.52 -14.22 4.44
N VAL A 133 -10.28 -14.27 5.75
CA VAL A 133 -11.27 -13.96 6.79
C VAL A 133 -10.76 -12.93 7.79
N GLN A 134 -9.46 -12.64 7.78
CA GLN A 134 -8.84 -11.64 8.63
C GLN A 134 -7.80 -10.84 7.85
N GLU A 135 -7.64 -9.57 8.19
CA GLU A 135 -6.62 -8.70 7.62
C GLU A 135 -5.80 -8.00 8.70
N VAL A 136 -4.51 -7.85 8.44
CA VAL A 136 -3.58 -7.18 9.36
C VAL A 136 -2.86 -6.07 8.62
N TYR A 137 -2.95 -4.83 9.12
CA TYR A 137 -2.10 -3.75 8.65
C TYR A 137 -0.69 -3.95 9.19
N VAL A 138 0.29 -3.90 8.30
CA VAL A 138 1.70 -4.11 8.58
C VAL A 138 2.52 -2.93 8.08
N LYS A 139 3.41 -2.45 8.94
CA LYS A 139 4.44 -1.48 8.61
C LYS A 139 5.81 -2.06 8.89
N THR A 140 6.59 -2.28 7.84
CA THR A 140 7.92 -2.90 7.93
C THR A 140 8.99 -1.93 7.47
N ALA A 141 9.98 -1.70 8.32
CA ALA A 141 11.23 -1.06 7.95
C ALA A 141 12.25 -2.15 7.58
N MET A 142 12.62 -2.23 6.31
CA MET A 142 13.62 -3.13 5.78
C MET A 142 14.98 -2.42 5.71
N TYR A 143 16.03 -3.10 6.17
CA TYR A 143 17.40 -2.63 6.15
C TYR A 143 18.19 -3.40 5.10
N TYR A 144 18.87 -2.68 4.22
CA TYR A 144 19.58 -3.26 3.08
C TYR A 144 20.91 -2.54 2.84
N ILE A 145 21.83 -3.25 2.20
CA ILE A 145 23.15 -2.73 1.87
C ILE A 145 23.09 -1.85 0.62
N VAL A 146 23.70 -0.67 0.69
CA VAL A 146 23.96 0.23 -0.42
C VAL A 146 25.46 0.36 -0.66
N GLU A 147 25.82 0.72 -1.88
CA GLU A 147 27.22 0.93 -2.25
C GLU A 147 27.82 2.11 -1.48
N VAL A 148 29.09 1.95 -1.11
CA VAL A 148 29.91 2.98 -0.47
C VAL A 148 31.20 3.15 -1.28
N PRO A 149 31.87 4.31 -1.19
CA PRO A 149 33.18 4.48 -1.78
C PRO A 149 34.16 3.40 -1.32
N GLN A 150 35.09 3.07 -2.22
CA GLN A 150 36.12 2.08 -1.96
C GLN A 150 36.97 2.49 -0.74
N SER A 151 37.36 1.51 0.06
CA SER A 151 38.16 1.73 1.27
C SER A 151 39.12 0.57 1.50
N TRP A 152 40.32 0.91 1.96
CA TRP A 152 41.32 -0.03 2.45
C TRP A 152 41.19 -0.28 3.97
N GLU A 153 40.36 0.51 4.65
CA GLU A 153 40.12 0.37 6.09
C GLU A 153 39.14 -0.77 6.36
N ALA A 154 39.59 -1.76 7.13
CA ALA A 154 38.73 -2.82 7.63
C ALA A 154 37.80 -2.28 8.72
N GLY A 155 36.50 -2.16 8.43
CA GLY A 155 35.53 -1.70 9.41
C GLY A 155 34.10 -1.63 8.89
N PHE A 156 33.14 -1.64 9.82
CA PHE A 156 31.74 -1.47 9.49
C PHE A 156 31.42 0.00 9.21
N ASN A 157 31.00 0.30 7.98
CA ASN A 157 30.50 1.61 7.61
C ASN A 157 28.98 1.68 7.79
N GLN A 158 28.49 2.40 8.80
CA GLN A 158 27.05 2.61 9.00
C GLN A 158 26.33 3.26 7.81
N GLN A 159 27.07 3.94 6.93
CA GLN A 159 26.52 4.55 5.72
C GLN A 159 26.19 3.52 4.64
N SER A 160 26.70 2.29 4.73
CA SER A 160 26.34 1.22 3.81
C SER A 160 24.98 0.61 4.12
N ILE A 161 24.29 0.99 5.20
CA ILE A 161 22.93 0.52 5.50
C ILE A 161 21.91 1.61 5.21
N ALA A 162 21.05 1.35 4.24
CA ALA A 162 19.88 2.14 3.97
C ALA A 162 18.63 1.52 4.62
N THR A 163 17.53 2.29 4.63
CA THR A 163 16.25 1.84 5.18
C THR A 163 15.13 2.20 4.22
N LYS A 164 14.33 1.21 3.87
CA LYS A 164 13.09 1.38 3.10
C LYS A 164 11.92 0.97 3.98
N VAL A 165 10.86 1.78 3.99
CA VAL A 165 9.68 1.52 4.81
C VAL A 165 8.52 1.19 3.90
N TYR A 166 7.96 0.00 4.09
CA TYR A 166 6.80 -0.46 3.36
C TYR A 166 5.59 -0.58 4.28
N GLU A 167 4.43 -0.25 3.74
CA GLU A 167 3.14 -0.40 4.38
C GLU A 167 2.26 -1.30 3.50
N TYR A 168 1.69 -2.34 4.09
CA TYR A 168 0.90 -3.35 3.38
C TYR A 168 -0.13 -4.00 4.31
N ILE A 169 -1.07 -4.71 3.72
CA ILE A 169 -2.05 -5.54 4.40
C ILE A 169 -1.66 -7.00 4.17
N LEU A 170 -1.69 -7.80 5.23
CA LEU A 170 -1.66 -9.26 5.14
C LEU A 170 -3.09 -9.78 5.14
N GLU A 171 -3.33 -10.76 4.27
CA GLU A 171 -4.62 -11.39 4.05
C GLU A 171 -4.53 -12.82 4.59
N LEU A 172 -5.30 -13.11 5.64
CA LEU A 172 -5.16 -14.31 6.47
C LEU A 172 -6.42 -15.18 6.42
N ASP A 173 -6.22 -16.49 6.50
CA ASP A 173 -7.30 -17.47 6.72
C ASP A 173 -7.74 -17.52 8.21
N ILE A 174 -8.65 -18.44 8.52
CA ILE A 174 -9.23 -18.59 9.87
C ILE A 174 -8.23 -19.09 10.91
N GLU A 175 -7.16 -19.75 10.48
CA GLU A 175 -6.09 -20.27 11.32
C GLU A 175 -4.95 -19.25 11.49
N GLY A 176 -4.99 -18.13 10.74
CA GLY A 176 -3.99 -17.07 10.74
C GLY A 176 -2.85 -17.30 9.75
N ASN A 177 -3.00 -18.23 8.79
CA ASN A 177 -2.01 -18.43 7.72
C ASN A 177 -2.13 -17.30 6.69
N ILE A 178 -0.98 -16.86 6.15
CA ILE A 178 -0.93 -15.82 5.12
C ILE A 178 -1.32 -16.44 3.77
N LEU A 179 -2.49 -16.06 3.25
CA LEU A 179 -2.95 -16.42 1.91
C LEU A 179 -2.42 -15.46 0.84
N GLY A 180 -2.23 -14.19 1.22
CA GLY A 180 -1.84 -13.15 0.30
C GLY A 180 -1.48 -11.86 1.01
N GLY A 181 -1.48 -10.78 0.24
CA GLY A 181 -1.23 -9.46 0.80
C GLY A 181 -1.15 -8.37 -0.26
N ARG A 182 -1.51 -7.17 0.16
CA ARG A 182 -1.69 -6.00 -0.71
C ARG A 182 -0.87 -4.83 -0.24
N TRP A 183 -0.14 -4.20 -1.17
CA TRP A 183 0.58 -2.97 -0.88
C TRP A 183 -0.37 -1.80 -0.69
N ILE A 184 -0.08 -0.94 0.29
CA ILE A 184 -0.85 0.29 0.53
C ILE A 184 -0.33 1.45 -0.33
N SER A 185 0.95 1.41 -0.70
CA SER A 185 1.58 2.36 -1.61
C SER A 185 2.06 1.70 -2.90
N ASN A 186 2.24 2.49 -3.97
CA ASN A 186 2.93 2.03 -5.18
C ASN A 186 4.42 1.75 -4.96
N ASP A 187 4.99 2.31 -3.88
CA ASP A 187 6.34 2.01 -3.44
C ASP A 187 6.39 0.58 -2.87
N ARG A 188 7.05 -0.31 -3.60
CA ARG A 188 7.21 -1.74 -3.33
C ARG A 188 8.48 -2.26 -4.04
N PRO A 189 9.09 -3.36 -3.58
CA PRO A 189 10.20 -3.99 -4.30
C PRO A 189 9.81 -4.36 -5.74
N ASP A 190 10.75 -4.28 -6.68
CA ASP A 190 10.52 -4.73 -8.06
C ASP A 190 10.53 -6.26 -8.10
N PHE A 191 11.66 -6.84 -7.71
CA PHE A 191 11.82 -8.27 -7.53
C PHE A 191 12.74 -8.59 -6.35
N MET A 192 12.65 -9.82 -5.89
CA MET A 192 13.53 -10.40 -4.87
C MET A 192 14.10 -11.69 -5.43
N TRP A 193 15.34 -12.01 -5.08
CA TRP A 193 15.93 -13.24 -5.53
C TRP A 193 16.97 -13.77 -4.56
N THR A 194 17.20 -15.07 -4.68
CA THR A 194 18.22 -15.81 -3.97
C THR A 194 18.99 -16.66 -4.97
N GLN A 195 20.23 -16.98 -4.64
CA GLN A 195 21.03 -17.91 -5.41
C GLN A 195 21.71 -18.90 -4.48
N SER A 196 21.75 -20.17 -4.87
CA SER A 196 22.56 -21.15 -4.17
C SER A 196 24.03 -20.77 -4.27
N ARG A 197 24.73 -20.77 -3.14
CA ARG A 197 26.16 -20.49 -3.12
C ARG A 197 26.92 -21.70 -3.68
N PRO A 198 27.63 -21.57 -4.83
CA PRO A 198 28.45 -22.65 -5.33
C PRO A 198 29.64 -22.88 -4.39
N LYS A 199 30.08 -24.13 -4.28
CA LYS A 199 31.30 -24.45 -3.53
C LYS A 199 32.51 -23.90 -4.29
N PHE A 200 33.42 -23.26 -3.57
CA PHE A 200 34.72 -22.90 -4.13
C PHE A 200 35.48 -24.17 -4.48
N THR A 201 35.77 -24.38 -5.76
CA THR A 201 36.45 -25.60 -6.24
C THR A 201 37.44 -25.24 -7.34
N LYS A 202 38.35 -26.18 -7.63
CA LYS A 202 39.37 -26.05 -8.69
C LYS A 202 40.20 -24.76 -8.49
N TYR A 203 40.33 -23.94 -9.54
CA TYR A 203 41.05 -22.67 -9.55
C TYR A 203 40.61 -21.71 -8.42
N PHE A 204 39.34 -21.77 -7.99
CA PHE A 204 38.79 -20.88 -6.97
C PHE A 204 38.84 -21.44 -5.56
N ALA A 205 39.35 -22.66 -5.33
CA ALA A 205 39.45 -23.24 -3.98
C ALA A 205 40.11 -22.30 -2.95
N PRO A 206 41.21 -21.59 -3.25
CA PRO A 206 41.84 -20.65 -2.30
C PRO A 206 40.96 -19.45 -1.90
N LEU A 207 39.89 -19.16 -2.67
CA LEU A 207 38.96 -18.08 -2.34
C LEU A 207 38.14 -18.38 -1.08
N GLU A 208 38.03 -19.65 -0.69
CA GLU A 208 37.35 -20.07 0.55
C GLU A 208 38.02 -19.48 1.79
N ASP A 209 39.34 -19.64 1.91
CA ASP A 209 40.11 -19.13 3.04
C ASP A 209 40.03 -17.61 3.11
N LEU A 210 40.16 -16.94 1.95
CA LEU A 210 40.04 -15.48 1.86
C LEU A 210 38.65 -15.00 2.25
N TYR A 211 37.61 -15.70 1.83
CA TYR A 211 36.23 -15.36 2.17
C TYR A 211 35.98 -15.55 3.68
N ILE A 212 36.42 -16.67 4.25
CA ILE A 212 36.28 -16.96 5.68
C ILE A 212 37.03 -15.89 6.48
N GLU A 213 38.27 -15.58 6.11
CA GLU A 213 39.08 -14.55 6.76
C GLU A 213 38.44 -13.15 6.66
N ALA A 214 37.85 -12.82 5.51
CA ALA A 214 37.13 -11.55 5.31
C ALA A 214 35.86 -11.45 6.16
N THR A 215 35.20 -12.58 6.44
CA THR A 215 33.88 -12.63 7.07
C THR A 215 33.88 -13.12 8.51
N LYS A 216 35.01 -13.60 9.04
CA LYS A 216 35.11 -14.17 10.40
C LYS A 216 34.64 -13.25 11.52
N HIS A 217 34.73 -11.93 11.33
CA HIS A 217 34.27 -10.94 12.29
C HIS A 217 32.74 -10.70 12.25
N LEU A 218 32.04 -11.20 11.23
CA LEU A 218 30.59 -11.07 11.04
C LEU A 218 29.80 -12.19 11.74
N ASN A 219 30.44 -13.33 12.04
CA ASN A 219 29.79 -14.57 12.54
C ASN A 219 29.41 -14.58 14.03
N SER A 220 29.48 -13.46 14.74
CA SER A 220 29.09 -13.44 16.14
C SER A 220 27.63 -13.02 16.27
N LEU A 221 26.78 -13.89 16.81
CA LEU A 221 25.38 -13.63 17.23
C LEU A 221 25.20 -12.38 18.13
N THR A 222 26.29 -11.73 18.53
CA THR A 222 26.36 -10.36 19.06
C THR A 222 25.97 -9.28 18.04
N TRP A 223 26.14 -9.50 16.74
CA TRP A 223 25.88 -8.54 15.65
C TRP A 223 24.39 -8.21 15.49
N ILE A 224 23.54 -9.20 15.23
CA ILE A 224 22.07 -9.02 15.12
C ILE A 224 21.50 -8.51 16.44
N ARG A 225 22.00 -9.01 17.58
CA ARG A 225 21.61 -8.52 18.92
C ARG A 225 22.05 -7.07 19.14
N THR A 226 23.20 -6.64 18.64
CA THR A 226 23.68 -5.25 18.78
C THR A 226 22.94 -4.32 17.84
N VAL A 227 22.68 -4.72 16.60
CA VAL A 227 21.83 -3.96 15.66
C VAL A 227 20.41 -3.84 16.21
N ASN A 228 19.78 -4.94 16.65
CA ASN A 228 18.45 -4.91 17.26
C ASN A 228 18.42 -4.13 18.58
N ARG A 229 19.48 -4.17 19.39
CA ARG A 229 19.59 -3.39 20.64
C ARG A 229 19.81 -1.90 20.37
N VAL A 230 20.63 -1.54 19.39
CA VAL A 230 20.88 -0.15 18.97
C VAL A 230 19.66 0.44 18.28
N MET A 231 18.97 -0.33 17.45
CA MET A 231 17.74 0.07 16.75
C MET A 231 16.56 0.14 17.72
N GLY A 232 16.41 -0.85 18.60
CA GLY A 232 15.43 -0.83 19.70
C GLY A 232 15.69 0.31 20.71
N LEU A 233 16.96 0.66 20.97
CA LEU A 233 17.32 1.85 21.74
C LEU A 233 16.96 3.14 21.01
N LYS A 234 17.20 3.24 19.68
CA LYS A 234 16.78 4.40 18.86
C LYS A 234 15.26 4.58 18.88
N GLU A 235 14.52 3.48 18.85
CA GLU A 235 13.05 3.47 18.83
C GLU A 235 12.45 3.76 20.21
N LYS A 236 13.02 3.20 21.29
CA LYS A 236 12.73 3.60 22.68
C LYS A 236 13.10 5.07 22.92
N LEU A 237 14.20 5.58 22.37
CA LEU A 237 14.55 7.01 22.42
C LEU A 237 13.59 7.88 21.61
N LYS A 238 13.05 7.38 20.50
CA LYS A 238 12.05 8.08 19.67
C LYS A 238 10.71 8.16 20.40
N LYS A 239 10.26 7.05 21.01
CA LYS A 239 9.07 6.99 21.89
C LYS A 239 9.24 7.84 23.16
N ALA A 240 10.40 7.76 23.82
CA ALA A 240 10.72 8.58 24.99
C ALA A 240 10.81 10.08 24.64
N ARG A 241 11.33 10.45 23.47
CA ARG A 241 11.31 11.84 22.98
C ARG A 241 9.91 12.32 22.62
N ALA A 242 9.04 11.46 22.10
CA ALA A 242 7.64 11.78 21.87
C ALA A 242 6.88 12.00 23.19
N ALA A 243 7.11 11.12 24.19
CA ALA A 243 6.56 11.24 25.54
C ALA A 243 7.09 12.48 26.29
N LEU A 244 8.39 12.80 26.16
CA LEU A 244 8.98 14.03 26.71
C LEU A 244 8.46 15.29 26.00
N LYS A 245 8.08 15.22 24.72
CA LYS A 245 7.45 16.33 24.00
C LYS A 245 6.06 16.64 24.56
N PHE A 246 5.33 15.60 24.98
CA PHE A 246 4.04 15.72 25.70
C PHE A 246 4.23 16.26 27.13
N LYS A 247 5.22 15.77 27.89
CA LYS A 247 5.52 16.29 29.25
C LYS A 247 6.07 17.72 29.27
N LYS A 248 6.79 18.16 28.22
CA LYS A 248 7.31 19.55 28.12
C LYS A 248 6.22 20.60 27.84
N LEU A 249 5.02 20.17 27.43
CA LEU A 249 3.85 21.04 27.30
C LEU A 249 3.17 21.30 28.66
N SER A 250 3.38 20.46 29.69
CA SER A 250 2.75 20.63 31.02
C SER A 250 3.67 21.23 32.09
N LEU A 251 4.95 21.44 31.83
CA LEU A 251 5.92 21.94 32.80
C LEU A 251 6.65 23.19 32.27
N ARG A 252 5.87 24.23 31.95
CA ARG A 252 6.32 25.62 31.93
C ARG A 252 5.99 26.22 33.30
N ASN A 253 6.86 26.03 34.28
CA ASN A 253 7.02 26.87 35.48
C ASN A 253 7.81 26.09 36.52
N VAL A 254 9.14 26.22 36.55
CA VAL A 254 9.96 26.27 37.79
C VAL A 254 11.31 26.90 37.41
N ARG A 255 11.70 27.96 38.14
CA ARG A 255 12.99 28.67 38.05
C ARG A 255 14.12 27.85 38.70
N VAL A 256 15.35 27.99 38.20
CA VAL A 256 16.55 27.41 38.83
C VAL A 256 17.60 28.51 39.03
N ASN A 257 17.98 28.74 40.29
CA ASN A 257 19.23 29.36 40.76
C ASN A 257 19.98 28.28 41.57
N SER A 258 21.31 28.20 41.75
CA SER A 258 22.48 29.01 41.37
C SER A 258 23.79 28.19 41.58
N PHE A 259 24.87 28.65 40.92
CA PHE A 259 26.31 28.68 41.28
C PHE A 259 27.21 27.44 41.58
N ILE A 260 28.26 27.31 40.73
CA ILE A 260 29.73 27.13 40.95
C ILE A 260 30.22 25.93 41.83
N SER A 261 31.27 25.14 41.54
CA SER A 261 32.53 25.25 40.76
C SER A 261 33.04 23.87 40.24
N ASN A 262 34.01 23.95 39.31
CA ASN A 262 35.14 23.04 39.06
C ASN A 262 34.98 21.68 38.34
N VAL A 263 35.96 21.45 37.43
CA VAL A 263 36.30 20.26 36.63
C VAL A 263 35.25 19.73 35.62
N LYS A 264 33.96 19.99 35.81
CA LYS A 264 32.87 19.58 34.88
C LYS A 264 32.85 20.36 33.54
N THR A 265 33.60 21.46 33.42
CA THR A 265 33.51 22.41 32.29
C THR A 265 34.10 21.87 30.98
N LYS A 266 35.17 21.07 31.02
CA LYS A 266 35.74 20.41 29.81
C LYS A 266 34.82 19.31 29.23
N ARG A 267 34.13 18.54 30.08
CA ARG A 267 33.08 17.56 29.68
C ARG A 267 31.79 18.24 29.21
N ARG A 268 31.47 19.44 29.71
CA ARG A 268 30.36 20.26 29.22
C ARG A 268 30.65 20.87 27.85
N LEU A 269 31.89 21.31 27.57
CA LEU A 269 32.28 21.84 26.25
C LEU A 269 32.19 20.77 25.14
N THR A 270 32.60 19.53 25.43
CA THR A 270 32.46 18.38 24.52
C THR A 270 31.02 17.88 24.39
N LYS A 271 30.22 17.94 25.46
CA LYS A 271 28.75 17.75 25.39
C LYS A 271 28.04 18.88 24.64
N LEU A 272 28.49 20.13 24.72
CA LEU A 272 27.95 21.27 23.96
C LEU A 272 28.29 21.17 22.47
N LYS A 273 29.53 20.80 22.11
CA LYS A 273 29.93 20.51 20.72
C LYS A 273 29.15 19.34 20.11
N ARG A 274 28.78 18.33 20.91
CA ARG A 274 27.88 17.23 20.50
C ARG A 274 26.40 17.66 20.49
N ALA A 275 26.00 18.62 21.33
CA ALA A 275 24.65 19.19 21.35
C ALA A 275 24.41 20.14 20.16
N THR A 276 25.40 20.91 19.71
CA THR A 276 25.33 21.75 18.51
C THR A 276 25.32 20.93 17.22
N LYS A 277 26.05 19.80 17.15
CA LYS A 277 25.94 18.82 16.05
C LYS A 277 24.56 18.13 16.03
N LYS A 278 23.97 17.84 17.19
CA LYS A 278 22.55 17.40 17.32
C LYS A 278 21.53 18.49 17.00
N LEU A 279 21.87 19.77 17.21
CA LEU A 279 21.01 20.91 16.87
C LEU A 279 20.89 21.07 15.34
N LYS A 280 21.98 20.90 14.59
CA LYS A 280 21.99 20.90 13.10
C LYS A 280 21.11 19.81 12.48
N ILE A 281 21.09 18.61 13.09
CA ILE A 281 20.25 17.49 12.64
C ILE A 281 18.78 17.68 13.05
N MET A 282 18.50 18.23 14.24
CA MET A 282 17.13 18.59 14.66
C MET A 282 16.55 19.77 13.88
N THR A 283 17.37 20.70 13.40
CA THR A 283 16.90 21.76 12.49
C THR A 283 16.54 21.20 11.11
N GLY A 284 17.28 20.22 10.59
CA GLY A 284 16.95 19.52 9.34
C GLY A 284 15.67 18.68 9.44
N LEU A 285 15.52 17.90 10.51
CA LEU A 285 14.29 17.14 10.80
C LEU A 285 13.09 18.05 11.12
N ARG A 286 13.28 19.18 11.80
CA ARG A 286 12.21 20.19 11.98
C ARG A 286 11.84 20.85 10.66
N LYS A 287 12.80 21.14 9.78
CA LYS A 287 12.54 21.66 8.43
C LYS A 287 11.74 20.64 7.62
N MET A 288 12.15 19.37 7.55
CA MET A 288 11.39 18.33 6.82
C MET A 288 9.98 18.09 7.37
N VAL A 289 9.81 18.07 8.71
CA VAL A 289 8.48 17.92 9.33
C VAL A 289 7.60 19.15 9.09
N LYS A 290 8.18 20.36 9.05
CA LYS A 290 7.47 21.58 8.65
C LYS A 290 7.10 21.56 7.16
N VAL A 291 8.00 21.09 6.29
CA VAL A 291 7.78 21.00 4.85
C VAL A 291 6.63 20.02 4.55
N LYS A 292 6.63 18.83 5.16
CA LYS A 292 5.53 17.87 4.98
C LYS A 292 4.21 18.37 5.57
N ALA A 293 4.23 19.04 6.73
CA ALA A 293 3.06 19.69 7.30
C ALA A 293 2.43 20.73 6.36
N GLN A 294 3.28 21.59 5.81
CA GLN A 294 2.88 22.65 4.90
C GLN A 294 2.39 22.08 3.56
N LEU A 295 2.95 20.95 3.13
CA LEU A 295 2.50 20.21 1.96
C LEU A 295 1.07 19.66 2.15
N ASP A 296 0.79 18.99 3.27
CA ASP A 296 -0.53 18.44 3.58
C ASP A 296 -1.59 19.57 3.73
N GLU A 297 -1.23 20.69 4.38
CA GLU A 297 -2.11 21.87 4.52
C GLU A 297 -2.38 22.56 3.18
N SER A 298 -1.39 22.57 2.28
CA SER A 298 -1.56 23.13 0.93
C SER A 298 -2.45 22.23 0.09
N LEU A 299 -2.36 20.90 0.24
CA LEU A 299 -3.24 19.97 -0.47
C LEU A 299 -4.70 20.20 -0.09
N LEU A 300 -5.01 20.37 1.20
CA LEU A 300 -6.37 20.67 1.63
C LEU A 300 -6.92 21.94 0.96
N ARG A 301 -6.14 23.03 0.99
CA ARG A 301 -6.55 24.30 0.37
C ARG A 301 -6.73 24.18 -1.15
N ALA A 302 -5.84 23.46 -1.82
CA ALA A 302 -5.92 23.23 -3.25
C ALA A 302 -7.17 22.41 -3.62
N VAL A 303 -7.49 21.36 -2.84
CA VAL A 303 -8.72 20.56 -3.00
C VAL A 303 -9.97 21.39 -2.74
N ASP A 304 -9.95 22.29 -1.75
CA ASP A 304 -11.06 23.19 -1.44
C ASP A 304 -11.37 24.15 -2.60
N LYS A 305 -10.30 24.76 -3.14
CA LYS A 305 -10.37 25.64 -4.31
C LYS A 305 -10.75 24.89 -5.59
N GLY A 306 -10.32 23.63 -5.73
CA GLY A 306 -10.44 22.85 -6.96
C GLY A 306 -9.32 23.13 -7.97
N ASP A 307 -8.16 23.63 -7.51
CA ASP A 307 -7.00 23.89 -8.37
C ASP A 307 -6.34 22.56 -8.76
N SER A 308 -6.70 22.06 -9.93
CA SER A 308 -6.32 20.71 -10.35
C SER A 308 -4.80 20.56 -10.55
N GLY A 309 -4.13 21.61 -11.04
CA GLY A 309 -2.68 21.61 -11.24
C GLY A 309 -1.93 21.63 -9.90
N GLU A 310 -2.36 22.48 -8.97
CA GLU A 310 -1.78 22.54 -7.63
C GLU A 310 -2.02 21.23 -6.87
N ILE A 311 -3.23 20.65 -6.95
CA ILE A 311 -3.54 19.38 -6.31
C ILE A 311 -2.61 18.27 -6.84
N ILE A 312 -2.49 18.09 -8.16
CA ILE A 312 -1.64 17.05 -8.75
C ILE A 312 -0.18 17.25 -8.34
N SER A 313 0.34 18.48 -8.40
CA SER A 313 1.72 18.79 -7.98
C SER A 313 1.97 18.40 -6.52
N LEU A 314 1.04 18.71 -5.63
CA LEU A 314 1.15 18.42 -4.20
C LEU A 314 1.07 16.91 -3.93
N VAL A 315 0.19 16.19 -4.63
CA VAL A 315 0.09 14.73 -4.56
C VAL A 315 1.39 14.07 -5.02
N LEU A 316 1.97 14.50 -6.14
CA LEU A 316 3.26 14.01 -6.65
C LEU A 316 4.42 14.27 -5.69
N LYS A 317 4.38 15.38 -4.93
CA LYS A 317 5.34 15.71 -3.87
C LYS A 317 5.14 14.87 -2.58
N GLY A 318 4.17 13.97 -2.55
CA GLY A 318 3.91 13.06 -1.44
C GLY A 318 3.02 13.63 -0.33
N ALA A 319 2.10 14.55 -0.68
CA ALA A 319 1.07 15.02 0.23
C ALA A 319 0.14 13.87 0.67
N ASP A 320 -0.32 13.91 1.92
CA ASP A 320 -1.25 12.91 2.46
C ASP A 320 -2.66 13.06 1.88
N VAL A 321 -2.96 12.28 0.84
CA VAL A 321 -4.26 12.25 0.15
C VAL A 321 -5.42 11.71 1.00
N ASN A 322 -5.10 11.07 2.14
CA ASN A 322 -6.10 10.54 3.06
C ASN A 322 -6.37 11.49 4.24
N GLY A 323 -5.60 12.58 4.38
CA GLY A 323 -5.79 13.57 5.44
C GLY A 323 -5.67 13.00 6.85
N LYS A 324 -4.88 11.92 7.04
CA LYS A 324 -4.64 11.25 8.32
C LYS A 324 -4.12 12.23 9.36
N ARG A 325 -3.25 13.16 8.94
CA ARG A 325 -2.74 14.25 9.78
C ARG A 325 -3.85 15.07 10.45
N PHE A 326 -4.91 15.37 9.70
CA PHE A 326 -6.01 16.21 10.16
C PHE A 326 -7.18 15.40 10.72
N LYS A 327 -7.01 14.08 10.86
CA LYS A 327 -8.04 13.14 11.33
C LYS A 327 -9.33 13.25 10.51
N LEU A 328 -9.20 13.45 9.20
CA LEU A 328 -10.36 13.52 8.34
C LEU A 328 -11.07 12.16 8.28
N PRO A 329 -12.39 12.15 8.07
CA PRO A 329 -13.11 10.91 7.77
C PRO A 329 -12.49 10.19 6.57
N GLN A 330 -12.50 8.87 6.61
CA GLN A 330 -11.93 8.02 5.57
C GLN A 330 -12.49 8.40 4.19
N GLY A 331 -11.60 8.65 3.23
CA GLY A 331 -11.97 8.95 1.84
C GLY A 331 -12.65 10.30 1.60
N SER A 332 -12.80 11.14 2.63
CA SER A 332 -13.44 12.46 2.51
C SER A 332 -12.78 13.39 1.48
N LEU A 333 -11.46 13.37 1.37
CA LEU A 333 -10.73 14.14 0.36
C LEU A 333 -10.97 13.62 -1.04
N LEU A 334 -10.89 12.31 -1.26
CA LEU A 334 -11.21 11.68 -2.55
C LEU A 334 -12.66 12.02 -2.96
N ASN A 335 -13.61 11.95 -2.03
CA ASN A 335 -15.01 12.32 -2.26
C ASN A 335 -15.19 13.78 -2.68
N LYS A 336 -14.35 14.68 -2.16
CA LYS A 336 -14.37 16.10 -2.51
C LYS A 336 -13.81 16.33 -3.91
N VAL A 337 -12.71 15.65 -4.25
CA VAL A 337 -12.11 15.67 -5.58
C VAL A 337 -13.08 15.12 -6.64
N ILE A 338 -13.76 14.00 -6.36
CA ILE A 338 -14.75 13.43 -7.28
C ILE A 338 -15.89 14.42 -7.55
N LYS A 339 -16.38 15.12 -6.52
CA LYS A 339 -17.43 16.14 -6.68
C LYS A 339 -17.00 17.31 -7.57
N LYS A 340 -15.69 17.58 -7.68
CA LYS A 340 -15.13 18.61 -8.57
C LYS A 340 -15.00 18.13 -10.02
N GLY A 341 -15.16 16.83 -10.29
CA GLY A 341 -15.25 16.27 -11.65
C GLY A 341 -13.92 16.21 -12.41
N ASN A 342 -12.76 16.37 -11.75
CA ASN A 342 -11.49 16.28 -12.44
C ASN A 342 -10.92 14.85 -12.38
N ARG A 343 -11.04 14.13 -13.49
CA ARG A 343 -10.57 12.75 -13.68
C ARG A 343 -9.08 12.57 -13.36
N ALA A 344 -8.21 13.46 -13.86
CA ALA A 344 -6.77 13.40 -13.62
C ALA A 344 -6.44 13.53 -12.13
N VAL A 345 -7.16 14.40 -11.41
CA VAL A 345 -6.99 14.55 -9.96
C VAL A 345 -7.48 13.30 -9.22
N VAL A 346 -8.62 12.72 -9.63
CA VAL A 346 -9.11 11.45 -9.08
C VAL A 346 -8.07 10.35 -9.27
N LEU A 347 -7.51 10.20 -10.48
CA LEU A 347 -6.43 9.25 -10.78
C LEU A 347 -5.19 9.48 -9.92
N ALA A 348 -4.77 10.74 -9.74
CA ALA A 348 -3.64 11.08 -8.89
C ALA A 348 -3.89 10.64 -7.44
N PHE A 349 -5.09 10.88 -6.90
CA PHE A 349 -5.49 10.41 -5.57
C PHE A 349 -5.48 8.89 -5.47
N MET A 350 -6.06 8.20 -6.47
CA MET A 350 -6.06 6.74 -6.52
C MET A 350 -4.63 6.18 -6.50
N LYS A 351 -3.72 6.77 -7.29
CA LYS A 351 -2.31 6.37 -7.34
C LYS A 351 -1.57 6.65 -6.04
N ALA A 352 -1.94 7.71 -5.32
CA ALA A 352 -1.35 8.07 -4.04
C ALA A 352 -1.89 7.27 -2.84
N GLY A 353 -2.68 6.21 -3.09
CA GLY A 353 -3.20 5.32 -2.06
C GLY A 353 -4.42 5.89 -1.32
N ALA A 354 -5.28 6.65 -2.01
CA ALA A 354 -6.55 7.08 -1.45
C ALA A 354 -7.49 5.88 -1.20
N TYR A 355 -8.31 5.96 -0.14
CA TYR A 355 -9.35 4.97 0.15
C TYR A 355 -10.47 5.01 -0.91
N LEU A 356 -10.56 3.99 -1.76
CA LEU A 356 -11.35 4.02 -2.99
C LEU A 356 -12.83 3.67 -2.82
N GLU A 357 -13.18 2.94 -1.76
CA GLU A 357 -14.51 2.38 -1.54
C GLU A 357 -15.56 3.50 -1.39
N THR A 358 -15.20 4.54 -0.64
CA THR A 358 -16.00 5.76 -0.52
C THR A 358 -16.14 6.51 -1.85
N GLY A 359 -15.09 6.45 -2.68
CA GLY A 359 -14.99 7.14 -3.95
C GLY A 359 -15.93 6.55 -5.00
N LEU A 360 -16.05 5.22 -5.08
CA LEU A 360 -17.01 4.58 -5.99
C LEU A 360 -18.46 4.99 -5.67
N VAL A 361 -18.83 4.97 -4.39
CA VAL A 361 -20.16 5.38 -3.94
C VAL A 361 -20.40 6.86 -4.28
N ARG A 362 -19.39 7.71 -4.11
CA ARG A 362 -19.51 9.12 -4.47
C ARG A 362 -19.57 9.34 -5.99
N SER A 363 -18.80 8.61 -6.80
CA SER A 363 -18.83 8.76 -8.26
C SER A 363 -20.19 8.34 -8.83
N LEU A 364 -20.79 7.33 -8.22
CA LEU A 364 -22.17 6.90 -8.48
C LEU A 364 -23.21 7.99 -8.18
N GLU A 365 -23.08 8.68 -7.05
CA GLU A 365 -23.97 9.79 -6.68
C GLU A 365 -23.83 10.99 -7.62
N VAL A 366 -22.61 11.26 -8.10
CA VAL A 366 -22.32 12.35 -9.04
C VAL A 366 -22.76 11.99 -10.47
N GLY A 367 -22.73 10.71 -10.84
CA GLY A 367 -23.14 10.22 -12.16
C GLY A 367 -22.09 10.41 -13.26
N ASP A 368 -20.82 10.62 -12.91
CA ASP A 368 -19.73 10.76 -13.86
C ASP A 368 -19.29 9.38 -14.36
N GLY A 369 -19.73 9.02 -15.57
CA GLY A 369 -19.48 7.71 -16.18
C GLY A 369 -18.00 7.39 -16.34
N GLU A 370 -17.17 8.38 -16.68
CA GLU A 370 -15.72 8.17 -16.86
C GLU A 370 -15.02 7.91 -15.52
N ILE A 371 -15.38 8.67 -14.48
CA ILE A 371 -14.85 8.43 -13.13
C ILE A 371 -15.33 7.07 -12.63
N ILE A 372 -16.59 6.72 -12.83
CA ILE A 372 -17.14 5.40 -12.49
C ILE A 372 -16.31 4.29 -13.15
N ASP A 373 -15.99 4.42 -14.43
CA ASP A 373 -15.17 3.43 -15.15
C ASP A 373 -13.76 3.28 -14.55
N LEU A 374 -13.16 4.37 -14.04
CA LEU A 374 -11.87 4.29 -13.34
C LEU A 374 -11.94 3.44 -12.07
N PHE A 375 -13.07 3.51 -11.34
CA PHE A 375 -13.29 2.70 -10.15
C PHE A 375 -13.62 1.25 -10.52
N LEU A 376 -14.46 1.03 -11.54
CA LEU A 376 -14.87 -0.32 -11.98
C LEU A 376 -13.72 -1.15 -12.58
N LYS A 377 -12.71 -0.51 -13.19
CA LYS A 377 -11.50 -1.18 -13.68
C LYS A 377 -10.58 -1.69 -12.56
N ARG A 378 -10.88 -1.41 -11.29
CA ARG A 378 -10.06 -1.79 -10.14
C ARG A 378 -10.76 -2.85 -9.30
N ARG A 379 -9.97 -3.70 -8.64
CA ARG A 379 -10.46 -4.66 -7.63
C ARG A 379 -10.74 -3.91 -6.32
N ILE A 380 -11.84 -3.15 -6.28
CA ILE A 380 -12.29 -2.37 -5.11
C ILE A 380 -13.54 -2.96 -4.48
N GLY A 381 -13.80 -2.58 -3.24
CA GLY A 381 -14.97 -3.04 -2.53
C GLY A 381 -16.26 -2.32 -2.82
N PHE A 382 -17.35 -3.10 -2.94
CA PHE A 382 -18.71 -2.62 -3.19
C PHE A 382 -19.58 -2.54 -1.92
N ASN A 383 -19.03 -2.86 -0.75
CA ASN A 383 -19.76 -2.95 0.52
C ASN A 383 -19.88 -1.61 1.28
N TYR A 384 -19.12 -0.58 0.89
CA TYR A 384 -19.22 0.72 1.54
C TYR A 384 -20.61 1.35 1.32
N LYS A 385 -21.15 1.97 2.37
CA LYS A 385 -22.47 2.60 2.37
C LYS A 385 -22.37 4.12 2.48
N ASN A 386 -23.19 4.84 1.72
CA ASN A 386 -23.34 6.28 1.90
C ASN A 386 -24.14 6.61 3.19
N THR A 387 -24.43 7.90 3.42
CA THR A 387 -25.18 8.35 4.59
C THR A 387 -26.63 7.86 4.62
N ALA A 388 -27.18 7.42 3.48
CA ALA A 388 -28.50 6.78 3.40
C ALA A 388 -28.44 5.25 3.65
N GLY A 389 -27.25 4.70 3.92
CA GLY A 389 -27.04 3.26 4.05
C GLY A 389 -26.91 2.54 2.70
N GLU A 390 -26.82 3.27 1.59
CA GLU A 390 -26.82 2.69 0.26
C GLU A 390 -25.41 2.29 -0.18
N ASN A 391 -25.24 1.05 -0.61
CA ASN A 391 -24.02 0.59 -1.25
C ASN A 391 -24.03 0.81 -2.77
N ALA A 392 -22.93 0.47 -3.45
CA ALA A 392 -22.81 0.69 -4.89
C ALA A 392 -23.91 -0.02 -5.70
N LEU A 393 -24.27 -1.26 -5.33
CA LEU A 393 -25.33 -2.03 -6.01
C LEU A 393 -26.70 -1.36 -5.85
N MET A 394 -27.00 -0.86 -4.64
CA MET A 394 -28.24 -0.13 -4.35
C MET A 394 -28.35 1.15 -5.15
N ILE A 395 -27.27 1.92 -5.24
CA ILE A 395 -27.28 3.17 -6.03
C ILE A 395 -27.43 2.85 -7.51
N ALA A 396 -26.69 1.87 -8.04
CA ALA A 396 -26.82 1.44 -9.43
C ALA A 396 -28.23 0.95 -9.77
N ALA A 397 -28.85 0.16 -8.87
CA ALA A 397 -30.23 -0.30 -8.98
C ALA A 397 -31.25 0.86 -8.97
N LYS A 398 -31.07 1.83 -8.07
CA LYS A 398 -31.91 3.02 -7.96
C LYS A 398 -31.83 3.87 -9.24
N LEU A 399 -30.61 4.12 -9.74
CA LEU A 399 -30.33 4.91 -10.94
C LEU A 399 -30.78 4.22 -12.24
N GLY A 400 -30.82 2.89 -12.28
CA GLY A 400 -31.23 2.14 -13.46
C GLY A 400 -30.09 1.82 -14.44
N ASN A 401 -28.84 1.78 -13.97
CA ASN A 401 -27.68 1.54 -14.83
C ASN A 401 -27.38 0.04 -14.97
N THR A 402 -27.88 -0.59 -16.04
CA THR A 402 -27.75 -2.04 -16.30
C THR A 402 -26.30 -2.50 -16.46
N ALA A 403 -25.48 -1.76 -17.22
CA ALA A 403 -24.07 -2.08 -17.44
C ALA A 403 -23.29 -2.09 -16.12
N MET A 404 -23.58 -1.11 -15.26
CA MET A 404 -22.94 -1.03 -13.96
C MET A 404 -23.37 -2.15 -13.02
N ILE A 405 -24.65 -2.54 -13.03
CA ILE A 405 -25.11 -3.68 -12.24
C ILE A 405 -24.44 -4.96 -12.70
N ALA A 406 -24.23 -5.16 -14.02
CA ALA A 406 -23.50 -6.32 -14.52
C ALA A 406 -22.07 -6.35 -13.95
N ASN A 407 -21.36 -5.23 -14.00
CA ASN A 407 -20.00 -5.10 -13.49
C ASN A 407 -19.91 -5.31 -11.96
N ILE A 408 -20.86 -4.77 -11.19
CA ILE A 408 -20.89 -4.94 -9.73
C ILE A 408 -21.20 -6.40 -9.35
N LEU A 409 -22.18 -7.02 -10.02
CA LEU A 409 -22.58 -8.41 -9.75
C LEU A 409 -21.48 -9.42 -10.12
N ALA A 410 -20.69 -9.14 -11.17
CA ALA A 410 -19.56 -9.99 -11.56
C ALA A 410 -18.44 -10.04 -10.50
N ASN A 411 -18.38 -9.07 -9.58
CA ASN A 411 -17.34 -8.95 -8.56
C ASN A 411 -17.81 -9.36 -7.14
N PHE A 412 -18.74 -10.34 -7.03
CA PHE A 412 -19.24 -10.90 -5.76
C PHE A 412 -19.76 -9.86 -4.74
N SER A 413 -20.63 -8.94 -5.18
CA SER A 413 -21.27 -7.98 -4.27
C SER A 413 -22.22 -8.64 -3.27
N GLN A 414 -22.28 -8.16 -2.02
CA GLN A 414 -23.29 -8.58 -1.04
C GLN A 414 -24.69 -8.10 -1.49
N VAL A 415 -25.43 -8.99 -2.15
CA VAL A 415 -26.70 -8.67 -2.83
C VAL A 415 -27.89 -8.45 -1.88
N ASN A 416 -27.77 -8.91 -0.62
CA ASN A 416 -28.85 -8.88 0.39
C ASN A 416 -28.71 -7.78 1.44
N GLU A 417 -27.69 -6.93 1.33
CA GLU A 417 -27.58 -5.75 2.18
C GLU A 417 -28.80 -4.84 2.02
N THR A 418 -29.09 -4.05 3.05
CA THR A 418 -30.19 -3.07 3.08
C THR A 418 -29.71 -1.66 3.39
N ASP A 419 -30.43 -0.67 2.88
CA ASP A 419 -30.23 0.74 3.24
C ASP A 419 -30.80 1.06 4.64
N ASN A 420 -30.71 2.32 5.08
CA ASN A 420 -31.20 2.72 6.41
C ASN A 420 -32.72 2.57 6.60
N ASN A 421 -33.47 2.40 5.50
CA ASN A 421 -34.90 2.13 5.53
C ASN A 421 -35.21 0.62 5.45
N GLY A 422 -34.20 -0.25 5.47
CA GLY A 422 -34.37 -1.69 5.30
C GLY A 422 -34.61 -2.12 3.84
N ARG A 423 -34.38 -1.24 2.86
CA ARG A 423 -34.64 -1.54 1.44
C ARG A 423 -33.41 -2.16 0.79
N SER A 424 -33.61 -3.30 0.14
CA SER A 424 -32.56 -3.99 -0.65
C SER A 424 -32.37 -3.37 -2.04
N ALA A 425 -31.30 -3.75 -2.74
CA ALA A 425 -31.07 -3.37 -4.13
C ALA A 425 -32.25 -3.76 -5.06
N LEU A 426 -32.90 -4.90 -4.81
CA LEU A 426 -34.12 -5.30 -5.54
C LEU A 426 -35.28 -4.33 -5.32
N THR A 427 -35.48 -3.89 -4.08
CA THR A 427 -36.53 -2.92 -3.74
C THR A 427 -36.27 -1.57 -4.39
N LEU A 428 -35.01 -1.10 -4.36
CA LEU A 428 -34.58 0.14 -5.00
C LEU A 428 -34.64 0.08 -6.53
N ALA A 429 -34.41 -1.08 -7.16
CA ALA A 429 -34.59 -1.27 -8.60
C ALA A 429 -36.06 -1.04 -9.04
N ILE A 430 -37.01 -1.44 -8.19
CA ILE A 430 -38.45 -1.31 -8.44
C ILE A 430 -38.93 0.11 -8.19
N LEU A 431 -38.52 0.71 -7.06
CA LEU A 431 -38.87 2.08 -6.68
C LEU A 431 -38.21 3.13 -7.58
N GLY A 432 -36.96 2.89 -7.95
CA GLY A 432 -36.14 3.85 -8.66
C GLY A 432 -35.98 5.19 -7.95
N MET A 433 -35.82 6.24 -8.73
CA MET A 433 -35.85 7.63 -8.25
C MET A 433 -37.30 8.16 -8.16
N GLY A 434 -38.27 7.31 -7.78
CA GLY A 434 -39.69 7.67 -7.76
C GLY A 434 -40.36 7.68 -9.14
N MET A 435 -39.69 7.14 -10.17
CA MET A 435 -40.22 7.03 -11.53
C MET A 435 -40.87 5.66 -11.79
N PRO A 436 -41.92 5.58 -12.61
CA PRO A 436 -42.57 4.31 -12.93
C PRO A 436 -41.61 3.33 -13.66
N PRO A 437 -41.62 2.03 -13.33
CA PRO A 437 -40.88 0.97 -14.02
C PRO A 437 -40.75 1.10 -15.55
N THR A 438 -39.51 1.29 -16.01
CA THR A 438 -39.11 1.27 -17.43
C THR A 438 -38.80 -0.16 -17.89
N PRO A 439 -38.69 -0.42 -19.21
CA PRO A 439 -38.17 -1.70 -19.71
C PRO A 439 -36.78 -2.03 -19.17
N GLU A 440 -35.86 -1.07 -19.01
CA GLU A 440 -34.53 -1.36 -18.43
C GLU A 440 -34.64 -1.85 -16.98
N ARG A 441 -35.56 -1.27 -16.20
CA ARG A 441 -35.81 -1.74 -14.82
C ARG A 441 -36.29 -3.19 -14.78
N VAL A 442 -36.99 -3.68 -15.80
CA VAL A 442 -37.36 -5.10 -15.89
C VAL A 442 -36.10 -5.96 -16.02
N GLU A 443 -35.12 -5.52 -16.79
CA GLU A 443 -33.86 -6.24 -16.99
C GLU A 443 -33.02 -6.26 -15.71
N ILE A 444 -32.94 -5.12 -15.02
CA ILE A 444 -32.27 -5.03 -13.72
C ILE A 444 -32.88 -5.99 -12.71
N VAL A 445 -34.21 -6.03 -12.62
CA VAL A 445 -34.91 -6.97 -11.73
C VAL A 445 -34.59 -8.42 -12.11
N LYS A 446 -34.45 -8.76 -13.39
CA LYS A 446 -34.01 -10.12 -13.79
C LYS A 446 -32.58 -10.40 -13.34
N MET A 447 -31.65 -9.47 -13.59
CA MET A 447 -30.24 -9.62 -13.21
C MET A 447 -30.09 -9.84 -11.71
N LEU A 448 -30.82 -9.08 -10.90
CA LEU A 448 -30.84 -9.20 -9.44
C LEU A 448 -31.49 -10.53 -9.00
N LEU A 449 -32.61 -10.94 -9.60
CA LEU A 449 -33.27 -12.22 -9.29
C LEU A 449 -32.50 -13.46 -9.78
N ALA A 450 -31.52 -13.30 -10.66
CA ALA A 450 -30.60 -14.38 -11.03
C ALA A 450 -29.54 -14.64 -9.95
N GLN A 451 -29.38 -13.73 -9.00
CA GLN A 451 -28.53 -13.89 -7.83
C GLN A 451 -29.31 -14.51 -6.66
N ASN A 452 -28.61 -14.94 -5.61
CA ASN A 452 -29.23 -15.46 -4.38
C ASN A 452 -29.81 -14.33 -3.50
N ILE A 453 -30.72 -13.53 -4.07
CA ILE A 453 -31.37 -12.41 -3.39
C ILE A 453 -32.56 -12.87 -2.55
N ASP A 454 -32.65 -12.38 -1.33
CA ASP A 454 -33.86 -12.45 -0.51
C ASP A 454 -34.89 -11.40 -0.99
N PHE A 455 -35.80 -11.84 -1.85
CA PHE A 455 -36.92 -11.04 -2.33
C PHE A 455 -38.14 -11.06 -1.38
N SER A 456 -38.04 -11.75 -0.23
CA SER A 456 -39.08 -11.83 0.79
C SER A 456 -38.83 -10.90 1.99
N ALA A 457 -37.61 -10.38 2.10
CA ALA A 457 -37.24 -9.37 3.08
C ALA A 457 -38.23 -8.19 3.07
N LYS A 458 -38.62 -7.78 4.27
CA LYS A 458 -39.44 -6.60 4.50
C LYS A 458 -38.57 -5.45 4.94
N ASP A 459 -38.88 -4.27 4.44
CA ASP A 459 -38.26 -3.03 4.88
C ASP A 459 -38.88 -2.50 6.19
N ASN A 460 -38.41 -1.34 6.64
CA ASN A 460 -38.90 -0.71 7.88
C ASN A 460 -40.37 -0.23 7.77
N PHE A 461 -40.96 -0.24 6.58
CA PHE A 461 -42.38 0.03 6.33
C PHE A 461 -43.20 -1.26 6.24
N ASN A 462 -42.61 -2.41 6.58
CA ASN A 462 -43.23 -3.74 6.51
C ASN A 462 -43.64 -4.11 5.06
N GLN A 463 -42.97 -3.51 4.06
CA GLN A 463 -43.21 -3.75 2.63
C GLN A 463 -42.11 -4.63 2.02
N THR A 464 -42.52 -5.58 1.19
CA THR A 464 -41.61 -6.36 0.34
C THR A 464 -41.42 -5.69 -1.02
N ALA A 465 -40.39 -6.10 -1.76
CA ALA A 465 -40.21 -5.71 -3.17
C ALA A 465 -41.48 -5.92 -4.03
N ARG A 466 -42.27 -6.94 -3.70
CA ARG A 466 -43.55 -7.22 -4.38
C ARG A 466 -44.63 -6.20 -4.02
N ASP A 467 -44.72 -5.79 -2.76
CA ASP A 467 -45.72 -4.83 -2.30
C ASP A 467 -45.51 -3.47 -2.99
N TYR A 468 -44.25 -3.05 -3.13
CA TYR A 468 -43.90 -1.88 -3.94
C TYR A 468 -44.29 -2.06 -5.41
N ALA A 469 -43.98 -3.19 -6.03
CA ALA A 469 -44.41 -3.46 -7.41
C ALA A 469 -45.94 -3.45 -7.56
N ASP A 470 -46.68 -3.84 -6.53
CA ASP A 470 -48.15 -3.86 -6.50
C ASP A 470 -48.76 -2.45 -6.30
N SER A 471 -48.08 -1.55 -5.59
CA SER A 471 -48.52 -0.17 -5.32
C SER A 471 -48.65 0.72 -6.57
N PHE A 472 -47.93 0.43 -7.66
CA PHE A 472 -47.99 1.18 -8.92
C PHE A 472 -49.27 0.96 -9.76
N ARG A 473 -50.40 0.66 -9.10
CA ARG A 473 -51.69 0.17 -9.62
C ARG A 473 -52.32 1.02 -10.74
N ARG A 474 -51.84 2.25 -10.96
CA ARG A 474 -52.37 3.23 -11.94
C ARG A 474 -51.46 3.52 -13.14
N SER A 475 -50.29 2.89 -13.28
CA SER A 475 -49.39 3.17 -14.42
C SER A 475 -49.67 2.21 -15.61
N PRO A 476 -50.02 2.68 -16.82
CA PRO A 476 -50.44 1.83 -17.95
C PRO A 476 -49.33 0.95 -18.58
N LYS A 477 -48.13 0.90 -18.00
CA LYS A 477 -46.93 0.41 -18.67
C LYS A 477 -46.71 -1.10 -18.48
N ARG A 478 -46.51 -1.82 -19.60
CA ARG A 478 -46.23 -3.28 -19.70
C ARG A 478 -45.15 -3.79 -18.72
N SER A 479 -44.20 -2.96 -18.34
CA SER A 479 -43.06 -3.29 -17.47
C SER A 479 -43.46 -3.71 -16.04
N HIS A 480 -44.46 -3.06 -15.42
CA HIS A 480 -44.94 -3.44 -14.08
C HIS A 480 -45.50 -4.86 -14.05
N LYS A 481 -46.33 -5.20 -15.05
CA LYS A 481 -46.88 -6.55 -15.19
C LYS A 481 -45.75 -7.59 -15.35
N LYS A 482 -44.67 -7.25 -16.06
CA LYS A 482 -43.48 -8.10 -16.19
C LYS A 482 -42.76 -8.28 -14.85
N ILE A 483 -42.47 -7.21 -14.10
CA ILE A 483 -41.83 -7.28 -12.77
C ILE A 483 -42.66 -8.14 -11.80
N LYS A 484 -43.98 -7.92 -11.73
CA LYS A 484 -44.89 -8.74 -10.91
C LYS A 484 -44.82 -10.23 -11.27
N LYS A 485 -44.74 -10.54 -12.57
CA LYS A 485 -44.62 -11.91 -13.07
C LYS A 485 -43.26 -12.52 -12.72
N LEU A 486 -42.17 -11.75 -12.80
CA LEU A 486 -40.83 -12.18 -12.40
C LEU A 486 -40.78 -12.53 -10.91
N LEU A 487 -41.26 -11.63 -10.04
CA LEU A 487 -41.31 -11.87 -8.59
C LEU A 487 -42.19 -13.07 -8.22
N LYS A 488 -43.33 -13.25 -8.90
CA LYS A 488 -44.20 -14.43 -8.69
C LYS A 488 -43.50 -15.73 -9.11
N LYS A 489 -42.75 -15.71 -10.22
CA LYS A 489 -41.96 -16.86 -10.68
C LYS A 489 -40.82 -17.18 -9.72
N ALA A 490 -40.08 -16.18 -9.25
CA ALA A 490 -39.01 -16.33 -8.27
C ALA A 490 -39.52 -16.97 -6.97
N LYS A 491 -40.65 -16.47 -6.43
CA LYS A 491 -41.31 -17.06 -5.25
C LYS A 491 -41.71 -18.53 -5.45
N LYS A 492 -42.14 -18.91 -6.67
CA LYS A 492 -42.50 -20.30 -7.00
C LYS A 492 -41.26 -21.19 -7.11
N ARG A 493 -40.13 -20.68 -7.60
CA ARG A 493 -38.84 -21.40 -7.67
C ARG A 493 -38.26 -21.65 -6.28
N ALA A 494 -38.17 -20.61 -5.45
CA ALA A 494 -37.68 -20.74 -4.07
C ALA A 494 -38.47 -21.77 -3.24
N ARG A 495 -39.82 -21.82 -3.39
CA ARG A 495 -40.66 -22.84 -2.74
C ARG A 495 -40.41 -24.28 -3.21
N ARG A 496 -39.77 -24.46 -4.37
CA ARG A 496 -39.47 -25.76 -4.97
C ARG A 496 -38.04 -26.23 -4.72
N GLY A 497 -37.21 -25.44 -4.04
CA GLY A 497 -35.82 -25.79 -3.75
C GLY A 497 -34.91 -25.89 -4.98
N VAL A 498 -35.29 -25.24 -6.10
CA VAL A 498 -34.54 -25.21 -7.38
C VAL A 498 -34.07 -23.81 -7.69
#